data_AF-A0A839Z001-F1
#
_entry.id   AF-A0A839Z001-F1
#
_cell.length_a   1.000
_cell.length_b   1.000
_cell.length_c   1.000
_cell.angle_alpha   90.00
_cell.angle_beta   90.00
_cell.angle_gamma   90.00
#
_symmetry.space_group_name_H-M   'P 1'
#
loop_
_entity.id
_entity.type
_entity.pdbx_description
1 polymer ?
#
loop_
_entity_poly.entity_id
_entity_poly.type
_entity_poly.pdbx_seq_one_letter_code
_entity_poly.pdbx_strand_id
1 'polypeptide(L)'
;MSMVELTIAGRNYEVRCRDGEEDSLRKAGALVDEKCREALAGLGTLSESRQFFFASLLLADQMLEKQPEAAPPPPPAEAQIDAALLERAEGLVTWLESLANGLESEGQGA
;
A
#
# COMPACT_ATOMS: atom_id res chain seq x y z
N MET A 1 -2.58 -4.64 -31.13
CA MET A 1 -3.76 -5.12 -30.38
C MET A 1 -3.94 -6.56 -30.75
N SER A 2 -3.84 -7.47 -29.79
CA SER A 2 -3.95 -8.89 -30.03
C SER A 2 -5.03 -9.54 -29.15
N MET A 3 -5.44 -10.75 -29.52
CA MET A 3 -6.39 -11.57 -28.78
C MET A 3 -5.67 -12.80 -28.27
N VAL A 4 -5.96 -13.20 -27.04
CA VAL A 4 -5.50 -14.46 -26.47
C VAL A 4 -6.69 -15.31 -26.07
N GLU A 5 -6.68 -16.55 -26.53
CA GLU A 5 -7.60 -17.58 -26.07
C GLU A 5 -7.02 -18.28 -24.83
N LEU A 6 -7.83 -18.35 -23.78
CA LEU A 6 -7.53 -18.99 -22.50
C LEU A 6 -8.56 -20.07 -22.22
N THR A 7 -8.11 -21.25 -21.78
CA THR A 7 -9.00 -22.32 -21.31
C THR A 7 -8.90 -22.38 -19.78
N ILE A 8 -10.02 -22.15 -19.10
CA ILE A 8 -10.10 -22.15 -17.63
C ILE A 8 -11.35 -22.92 -17.20
N ALA A 9 -11.21 -23.85 -16.25
CA ALA A 9 -12.34 -24.65 -15.73
C ALA A 9 -13.13 -25.39 -16.85
N GLY A 10 -12.42 -25.78 -17.93
CA GLY A 10 -13.01 -26.47 -19.09
C GLY A 10 -13.77 -25.57 -20.07
N ARG A 11 -13.64 -24.24 -19.97
CA ARG A 11 -14.26 -23.27 -20.89
C ARG A 11 -13.22 -22.37 -21.54
N ASN A 12 -13.49 -21.97 -22.78
CA ASN A 12 -12.63 -21.07 -23.53
C ASN A 12 -13.12 -19.62 -23.39
N TYR A 13 -12.18 -18.71 -23.14
CA TYR A 13 -12.38 -17.27 -23.00
C TYR A 13 -11.41 -16.55 -23.93
N GLU A 14 -11.91 -15.52 -24.61
CA GLU A 14 -11.10 -14.68 -25.49
C GLU A 14 -10.89 -13.31 -24.83
N VAL A 15 -9.63 -12.95 -24.60
CA VAL A 15 -9.25 -11.73 -23.89
C VAL A 15 -8.45 -10.83 -24.82
N ARG A 16 -8.86 -9.56 -24.90
CA ARG A 16 -8.12 -8.50 -25.61
C ARG A 16 -6.91 -8.10 -24.79
N CYS A 17 -5.74 -8.05 -25.43
CA CYS A 17 -4.52 -7.63 -24.78
C CYS A 17 -3.63 -6.78 -25.69
N ARG A 18 -2.57 -6.23 -25.08
CA ARG A 18 -1.55 -5.47 -25.80
C ARG A 18 -0.52 -6.43 -26.38
N ASP A 19 0.10 -6.01 -27.47
CA ASP A 19 1.13 -6.81 -28.13
C ASP A 19 2.30 -7.04 -27.15
N GLY A 20 2.66 -8.30 -26.91
CA GLY A 20 3.67 -8.71 -25.93
C GLY A 20 3.15 -9.06 -24.52
N GLU A 21 1.87 -8.86 -24.21
CA GLU A 21 1.27 -9.26 -22.91
C GLU A 21 0.72 -10.70 -22.92
N GLU A 22 0.73 -11.33 -24.08
CA GLU A 22 0.06 -12.60 -24.36
C GLU A 22 0.55 -13.75 -23.47
N ASP A 23 1.87 -13.84 -23.29
CA ASP A 23 2.53 -14.84 -22.45
C ASP A 23 2.15 -14.67 -20.97
N SER A 24 2.10 -13.43 -20.49
CA SER A 24 1.70 -13.11 -19.12
C SER A 24 0.25 -13.51 -18.85
N LEU A 25 -0.65 -13.23 -19.79
CA LEU A 25 -2.06 -13.64 -19.71
C LEU A 25 -2.23 -15.16 -19.77
N ARG A 26 -1.46 -15.86 -20.61
CA ARG A 26 -1.47 -17.34 -20.65
C ARG A 26 -1.02 -17.93 -19.32
N LYS A 27 0.04 -17.39 -18.71
CA LYS A 27 0.51 -17.80 -17.39
C LYS A 27 -0.52 -17.52 -16.30
N ALA A 28 -1.15 -16.34 -16.33
CA ALA A 28 -2.21 -16.00 -15.39
C ALA A 28 -3.43 -16.93 -15.54
N GLY A 29 -3.87 -17.20 -16.77
CA GLY A 29 -4.97 -18.13 -17.04
C GLY A 29 -4.67 -19.55 -16.56
N ALA A 30 -3.45 -20.05 -16.78
CA ALA A 30 -3.01 -21.36 -16.28
C ALA A 30 -3.03 -21.45 -14.75
N LEU A 31 -2.61 -20.37 -14.06
CA LEU A 31 -2.65 -20.30 -12.60
C LEU A 31 -4.10 -20.33 -12.08
N VAL A 32 -5.02 -19.60 -12.72
CA VAL A 32 -6.43 -19.62 -12.34
C VAL A 32 -7.04 -21.01 -12.59
N ASP A 33 -6.72 -21.66 -13.71
CA ASP A 33 -7.20 -23.03 -14.01
C ASP A 33 -6.73 -24.04 -12.98
N GLU A 34 -5.46 -23.97 -12.57
CA GLU A 34 -4.90 -24.82 -11.52
C GLU A 34 -5.70 -24.67 -10.21
N LYS A 35 -6.03 -23.43 -9.82
CA LYS A 35 -6.79 -23.13 -8.61
C LYS A 35 -8.25 -23.58 -8.70
N CYS A 36 -8.88 -23.47 -9.88
CA CYS A 36 -10.20 -24.04 -10.13
C CYS A 36 -10.20 -25.57 -9.98
N ARG A 37 -9.15 -26.24 -10.45
CA ARG A 37 -8.99 -27.69 -10.33
C ARG A 37 -8.73 -28.14 -8.88
N GLU A 38 -7.95 -27.37 -8.14
CA GLU A 38 -7.74 -27.57 -6.70
C GLU A 38 -9.06 -27.45 -5.93
N ALA A 39 -9.86 -26.42 -6.23
CA ALA A 39 -11.19 -26.24 -5.65
C ALA A 39 -12.15 -27.41 -5.97
N LEU A 40 -12.09 -27.95 -7.19
CA LEU A 40 -12.85 -29.16 -7.58
C LEU A 40 -12.42 -30.40 -6.78
N ALA A 41 -11.12 -30.61 -6.60
CA ALA A 41 -10.59 -31.77 -5.91
C ALA A 41 -11.03 -31.83 -4.43
N GLY A 42 -11.15 -30.67 -3.77
CA GLY A 42 -11.54 -30.60 -2.36
C GLY A 42 -13.05 -30.69 -2.09
N LEU A 43 -13.90 -30.33 -3.06
CA LEU A 43 -15.34 -30.12 -2.85
C LEU A 43 -16.25 -30.93 -3.78
N GLY A 44 -15.69 -31.69 -4.72
CA GLY A 44 -16.44 -32.51 -5.67
C GLY A 44 -17.03 -31.71 -6.82
N THR A 45 -18.21 -32.09 -7.32
CA THR A 45 -18.84 -31.43 -8.47
C THR A 45 -19.36 -30.05 -8.09
N LEU A 46 -18.73 -29.01 -8.61
CA LEU A 46 -19.11 -27.61 -8.40
C LEU A 46 -19.54 -26.96 -9.72
N SER A 47 -20.48 -26.02 -9.65
CA SER A 47 -20.76 -25.12 -10.78
C SER A 47 -19.55 -24.23 -11.08
N GLU A 48 -19.45 -23.77 -12.33
CA GLU A 48 -18.38 -22.87 -12.79
C GLU A 48 -18.21 -21.65 -11.87
N SER A 49 -19.30 -20.97 -11.53
CA SER A 49 -19.26 -19.79 -10.65
C SER A 49 -18.69 -20.11 -9.26
N ARG A 50 -18.98 -21.30 -8.72
CA ARG A 50 -18.43 -21.73 -7.42
C ARG A 50 -16.96 -22.09 -7.52
N GLN A 51 -16.52 -22.72 -8.63
CA GLN A 51 -15.10 -22.96 -8.87
C GLN A 51 -14.30 -21.66 -8.91
N PHE A 52 -14.76 -20.66 -9.67
CA PHE A 52 -14.10 -19.36 -9.70
C PHE A 52 -14.13 -18.65 -8.35
N PHE A 53 -15.22 -18.77 -7.58
CA PHE A 53 -15.28 -18.22 -6.23
C PHE A 53 -14.19 -18.82 -5.32
N PHE A 54 -14.07 -20.15 -5.26
CA PHE A 54 -13.05 -20.80 -4.45
C PHE A 54 -11.64 -20.53 -4.98
N ALA A 55 -11.42 -20.58 -6.30
CA ALA A 55 -10.13 -20.23 -6.90
C ALA A 55 -9.71 -18.79 -6.53
N SER A 56 -10.65 -17.85 -6.48
CA SER A 56 -10.39 -16.46 -6.08
C SER A 56 -9.97 -16.38 -4.60
N LEU A 57 -10.61 -17.14 -3.71
CA LEU A 57 -10.23 -17.22 -2.30
C LEU A 57 -8.83 -17.83 -2.11
N LEU A 58 -8.52 -18.93 -2.80
CA LEU A 58 -7.21 -19.58 -2.75
C LEU A 58 -6.09 -18.69 -3.30
N LEU A 59 -6.38 -17.87 -4.32
CA LEU A 59 -5.43 -16.90 -4.83
C LEU A 59 -5.22 -15.74 -3.86
N ALA A 60 -6.30 -15.24 -3.25
CA ALA A 60 -6.24 -14.18 -2.25
C ALA A 60 -5.40 -14.62 -1.04
N ASP A 61 -5.61 -15.84 -0.54
CA ASP A 61 -4.85 -16.41 0.58
C ASP A 61 -3.34 -16.44 0.29
N GLN A 62 -2.93 -16.96 -0.88
CA GLN A 62 -1.51 -16.95 -1.28
C GLN A 62 -0.91 -15.54 -1.42
N MET A 63 -1.71 -14.54 -1.78
CA MET A 63 -1.23 -13.15 -1.84
C MET A 63 -1.06 -12.56 -0.45
N LEU A 64 -1.92 -12.94 0.51
CA LEU A 64 -1.81 -12.56 1.91
C LEU A 64 -0.61 -13.23 2.59
N GLU A 65 -0.38 -14.52 2.34
CA GLU A 65 0.79 -15.25 2.86
C GLU A 65 2.12 -14.69 2.33
N LYS A 66 2.14 -14.23 1.07
CA LYS A 66 3.34 -13.66 0.43
C LYS A 66 3.60 -12.20 0.76
N GLN A 67 2.65 -11.50 1.39
CA GLN A 67 2.98 -10.20 1.96
C GLN A 67 3.83 -10.47 3.20
N PRO A 68 5.14 -10.11 3.21
CA PRO A 68 5.85 -10.06 4.46
C PRO A 68 5.04 -9.15 5.37
N GLU A 69 4.75 -9.63 6.58
CA GLU A 69 4.10 -8.87 7.64
C GLU A 69 4.67 -7.46 7.56
N ALA A 70 3.85 -6.51 7.11
CA ALA A 70 4.32 -5.17 6.81
C ALA A 70 5.08 -4.71 8.03
N ALA A 71 6.40 -4.53 7.89
CA ALA A 71 7.27 -4.21 9.01
C ALA A 71 6.57 -3.09 9.79
N PRO A 72 6.40 -3.23 11.12
CA PRO A 72 5.65 -2.26 11.89
C PRO A 72 6.11 -0.87 11.48
N PRO A 73 5.19 0.07 11.19
CA PRO A 73 5.58 1.40 10.76
C PRO A 73 6.64 1.89 11.75
N PRO A 74 7.77 2.44 11.25
CA PRO A 74 8.81 2.92 12.14
C PRO A 74 8.14 3.83 13.17
N PRO A 75 8.52 3.74 14.47
CA PRO A 75 7.94 4.59 15.48
C PRO A 75 7.99 6.04 14.98
N PRO A 76 6.93 6.85 15.17
CA PRO A 76 6.92 8.22 14.71
C PRO A 76 8.19 8.86 15.21
N ALA A 77 9.03 9.36 14.29
CA ALA A 77 10.26 10.03 14.66
C ALA A 77 9.85 11.16 15.61
N GLU A 78 10.26 11.04 16.87
CA GLU A 78 10.08 12.11 17.85
C GLU A 78 10.62 13.37 17.20
N ALA A 79 9.79 14.40 17.10
CA ALA A 79 10.19 15.67 16.53
C ALA A 79 11.35 16.21 17.37
N GLN A 80 12.58 15.91 16.96
CA GLN A 80 13.79 16.43 17.57
C GLN A 80 13.77 17.92 17.31
N ILE A 81 13.49 18.69 18.36
CA ILE A 81 13.59 20.14 18.31
C ILE A 81 15.07 20.43 18.09
N ASP A 82 15.39 20.93 16.89
CA ASP A 82 16.76 21.23 16.51
C ASP A 82 17.37 22.22 17.51
N ALA A 83 18.61 21.96 17.95
CA ALA A 83 19.33 22.84 18.88
C ALA A 83 19.40 24.30 18.36
N ALA A 84 19.45 24.49 17.04
CA ALA A 84 19.40 25.80 16.41
C ALA A 84 18.05 26.53 16.59
N LEU A 85 16.95 25.80 16.72
CA LEU A 85 15.64 26.38 17.02
C LEU A 85 15.55 26.83 18.48
N LEU A 86 16.19 26.10 19.40
CA LEU A 86 16.28 26.46 20.82
C LEU A 86 17.06 27.77 21.00
N GLU A 87 18.25 27.86 20.40
CA GLU A 87 19.08 29.09 20.41
C GLU A 87 18.34 30.31 19.85
N ARG A 88 17.57 30.13 18.76
CA ARG A 88 16.75 31.22 18.19
C ARG A 88 15.62 31.63 19.12
N ALA A 89 15.02 30.69 19.85
CA ALA A 89 13.97 30.99 20.83
C ALA A 89 14.54 31.77 22.03
N GLU A 90 15.73 31.41 22.52
CA GLU A 90 16.41 32.14 23.59
C GLU A 90 16.76 33.58 23.18
N GLY A 91 17.27 33.79 21.96
CA GLY A 91 17.54 35.13 21.43
C GLY A 91 16.29 36.02 21.36
N LEU A 92 15.11 35.45 21.08
CA LEU A 92 13.84 36.19 21.09
C LEU A 92 13.43 36.60 22.51
N VAL A 93 13.69 35.76 23.52
CA VAL A 93 13.41 36.10 24.92
C VAL A 93 14.27 37.29 25.35
N THR A 94 15.58 37.25 25.09
CA THR A 94 16.48 38.37 25.43
C THR A 94 16.07 39.67 24.74
N TRP A 95 15.61 39.60 23.49
CA TRP A 95 15.11 40.77 22.78
C TRP A 95 13.84 41.34 23.41
N LEU A 96 12.88 40.48 23.79
CA LEU A 96 11.67 40.91 24.49
C LEU A 96 11.97 41.56 25.83
N GLU A 97 12.94 41.04 26.60
CA GLU A 97 13.40 41.65 27.85
C GLU A 97 14.02 43.02 27.61
N SER A 98 14.83 43.17 26.56
CA SER A 98 15.41 44.48 26.20
C SER A 98 14.35 45.51 25.80
N LEU A 99 13.29 45.09 25.11
CA LEU A 99 12.17 45.96 24.77
C LEU A 99 11.37 46.37 26.00
N ALA A 100 11.10 45.42 26.90
CA ALA A 100 10.41 45.69 28.16
C ALA A 100 11.17 46.74 28.99
N ASN A 101 12.48 46.56 29.17
CA ASN A 101 13.33 47.55 29.87
C ASN A 101 13.33 48.92 29.20
N GLY A 102 13.30 48.96 27.86
CA GLY A 102 13.19 50.22 27.10
C GLY A 102 11.92 50.99 27.44
N LEU A 103 10.77 50.31 27.41
CA LEU A 103 9.48 50.90 27.75
C LEU A 103 9.38 51.35 29.21
N GLU A 104 9.96 50.59 30.15
CA GLU A 104 10.02 50.97 31.56
C GLU A 104 10.87 52.24 31.76
N SER A 105 11.98 52.36 31.04
CA SER A 105 12.84 53.55 31.11
C SER A 105 12.19 54.80 30.52
N GLU A 106 11.40 54.67 29.46
CA GLU A 106 10.62 55.76 28.87
C GLU A 106 9.44 56.18 29.75
N GLY A 107 8.84 55.23 30.47
CA GLY A 107 7.73 55.48 31.40
C GLY A 107 8.13 56.14 32.72
N GLN A 108 9.40 56.04 33.13
CA GLN A 108 9.89 56.60 34.40
C GLN A 108 10.44 58.04 34.27
N GLY A 109 10.54 58.55 33.04
CA GLY A 109 10.99 59.91 32.70
C GLY A 109 9.87 60.93 32.44
N ALA A 110 8.60 60.53 32.59
CA ALA A 110 7.41 61.39 32.47
C ALA A 110 6.72 61.57 33.84
#